data_AF-V4YRB7-F1
#
_entry.id   AF-V4YRB7-F1
#
_cell.length_a   1.000
_cell.length_b   1.000
_cell.length_c   1.000
_cell.angle_alpha   90.00
_cell.angle_beta   90.00
_cell.angle_gamma   90.00
#
_symmetry.space_group_name_H-M   'P 1'
#
loop_
_entity.id
_entity.type
_entity.pdbx_description
1 polymer ?
#
loop_
_entity_poly.entity_id
_entity_poly.type
_entity_poly.pdbx_seq_one_letter_code
_entity_poly.pdbx_strand_id
1 'polypeptide(L)'
;MFPSAIFAAYNVNITEIRSSPDPLDLRKMTVSISFEGEWESENATQLIDRLGSYCVAFTRGSPADVPWFPRSPEDLDRIASHTLDAGKDLEADHPGFHDVIYRKRRQEIASCAENHKAGRAVGIIEYTPRETATWKHVWGILT
;
A
#
# COMPACT_ATOMS: atom_id res chain seq x y z
N MET A 1 1.54 19.68 28.00
CA MET A 1 2.40 19.45 26.82
C MET A 1 1.63 18.50 25.91
N PHE A 2 1.36 18.86 24.66
CA PHE A 2 0.57 18.00 23.77
C PHE A 2 1.36 16.72 23.43
N PRO A 3 0.74 15.52 23.50
CA PRO A 3 1.43 14.26 23.25
C PRO A 3 2.15 14.21 21.89
N SER A 4 1.58 14.86 20.88
CA SER A 4 2.11 14.88 19.50
C SER A 4 3.54 15.40 19.38
N ALA A 5 3.92 16.41 20.18
CA ALA A 5 5.26 16.99 20.11
C ALA A 5 6.36 16.04 20.62
N ILE A 6 6.03 15.17 21.57
CA ILE A 6 6.97 14.19 22.11
C ILE A 6 7.21 13.08 21.09
N PHE A 7 6.16 12.55 20.48
CA PHE A 7 6.25 11.45 19.51
C PHE A 7 6.98 11.87 18.22
N ALA A 8 6.70 13.08 17.72
CA ALA A 8 7.40 13.63 16.57
C ALA A 8 8.92 13.77 16.79
N ALA A 9 9.35 14.08 18.02
CA ALA A 9 10.78 14.18 18.35
C ALA A 9 11.55 12.86 18.22
N TYR A 10 10.85 11.71 18.29
CA TYR A 10 11.40 10.38 18.07
C TYR A 10 11.03 9.79 16.71
N ASN A 11 10.48 10.60 15.80
CA ASN A 11 10.03 10.16 14.48
C ASN A 11 9.01 9.00 14.56
N VAL A 12 8.10 9.07 15.52
CA VAL A 12 6.99 8.11 15.70
C VAL A 12 5.67 8.79 15.33
N ASN A 13 4.94 8.18 14.39
CA ASN A 13 3.65 8.71 13.93
C ASN A 13 2.51 8.17 14.80
N ILE A 14 1.71 9.07 15.38
CA ILE A 14 0.51 8.68 16.13
C ILE A 14 -0.63 8.40 15.15
N THR A 15 -1.32 7.28 15.32
CA THR A 15 -2.50 6.90 14.53
C THR A 15 -3.80 7.15 15.29
N GLU A 16 -3.79 7.03 16.62
CA GLU A 16 -4.96 7.26 17.46
C GLU A 16 -4.57 7.69 18.87
N ILE A 17 -5.37 8.58 19.47
CA ILE A 17 -5.29 8.93 20.89
C ILE A 17 -6.69 8.82 21.50
N ARG A 18 -6.83 8.00 22.55
CA ARG A 18 -8.04 7.91 23.36
C ARG A 18 -7.73 8.23 24.81
N SER A 19 -8.67 8.86 25.49
CA SER A 19 -8.59 9.14 26.93
C SER A 19 -9.86 8.62 27.60
N SER A 20 -9.71 7.81 28.63
CA SER A 20 -10.82 7.24 29.39
C SER A 20 -10.57 7.38 30.89
N PRO A 21 -11.59 7.71 31.71
CA PRO A 21 -11.43 7.68 33.17
C PRO A 21 -11.20 6.24 33.65
N ASP A 22 -10.47 6.10 34.75
CA ASP A 22 -10.31 4.80 35.41
C ASP A 22 -11.67 4.38 36.03
N PRO A 23 -12.17 3.15 35.78
CA PRO A 23 -13.46 2.70 36.29
C PRO A 23 -13.54 2.63 37.83
N LEU A 24 -12.40 2.47 38.51
CA LEU A 24 -12.29 2.32 39.96
C LEU A 24 -11.92 3.64 40.65
N ASP A 25 -11.27 4.57 39.94
CA ASP A 25 -10.87 5.87 40.46
C ASP A 25 -11.04 6.99 39.42
N LEU A 26 -12.17 7.69 39.46
CA LEU A 26 -12.51 8.76 38.50
C LEU A 26 -11.52 9.96 38.52
N ARG A 27 -10.59 10.02 39.48
CA ARG A 27 -9.51 11.02 39.49
C ARG A 27 -8.32 10.61 38.63
N LYS A 28 -8.24 9.34 38.25
CA LYS A 28 -7.24 8.79 37.33
C LYS A 28 -7.80 8.73 35.92
N MET A 29 -6.92 9.02 34.97
CA MET A 29 -7.19 8.99 33.55
C MET A 29 -6.21 8.03 32.89
N THR A 30 -6.73 7.14 32.06
CA THR A 30 -5.94 6.30 31.17
C THR A 30 -5.90 6.96 29.80
N VAL A 31 -4.70 7.16 29.27
CA VAL A 31 -4.49 7.62 27.90
C VAL A 31 -3.94 6.46 27.09
N SER A 32 -4.69 6.03 26.08
CA SER A 32 -4.26 5.01 25.12
C SER A 32 -3.80 5.68 23.84
N ILE A 33 -2.57 5.40 23.42
CA ILE A 33 -1.98 5.96 22.21
C ILE A 33 -1.59 4.82 21.30
N SER A 34 -2.12 4.80 20.09
CA SER A 34 -1.68 3.91 19.01
C SER A 34 -0.74 4.69 18.09
N PHE A 35 0.30 4.02 17.62
CA PHE A 35 1.31 4.61 16.75
C PHE A 35 1.74 3.62 15.66
N GLU A 36 2.35 4.16 14.62
CA GLU A 36 2.96 3.37 13.56
C GLU A 36 4.39 2.96 13.95
N GLY A 37 4.66 1.65 13.97
CA GLY A 37 5.99 1.10 14.22
C GLY A 37 5.96 -0.20 15.02
N GLU A 38 7.15 -0.71 15.31
CA GLU A 38 7.35 -1.90 16.15
C GLU A 38 7.84 -1.49 17.55
N TRP A 39 7.45 -2.26 18.57
CA TRP A 39 7.84 -2.02 19.96
C TRP A 39 9.34 -2.11 20.17
N GLU A 40 10.00 -2.94 19.37
CA GLU A 40 11.42 -3.25 19.42
C GLU A 40 12.28 -2.24 18.67
N SER A 41 11.67 -1.31 17.93
CA SER A 41 12.41 -0.25 17.24
C SER A 41 13.12 0.67 18.25
N GLU A 42 14.30 1.16 17.87
CA GLU A 42 15.11 2.05 18.71
C GLU A 42 14.32 3.31 19.10
N ASN A 43 13.63 3.90 18.12
CA ASN A 43 12.78 5.08 18.31
C ASN A 43 11.66 4.83 19.34
N ALA A 44 10.95 3.70 19.23
CA ALA A 44 9.89 3.36 20.17
C ALA A 44 10.44 3.13 21.58
N THR A 45 11.57 2.44 21.69
CA THR A 45 12.21 2.16 23.00
C THR A 45 12.61 3.46 23.71
N GLN A 46 13.27 4.38 23.00
CA GLN A 46 13.65 5.69 23.55
C GLN A 46 12.43 6.55 23.93
N LEU A 47 11.37 6.51 23.12
CA LEU A 47 10.12 7.20 23.41
C LEU A 47 9.46 6.67 24.69
N ILE A 48 9.41 5.34 24.86
CA ILE A 48 8.78 4.69 26.02
C ILE A 48 9.53 5.02 27.31
N ASP A 49 10.87 4.99 27.27
CA ASP A 49 11.69 5.37 28.42
C ASP A 49 11.39 6.81 28.86
N ARG A 50 11.31 7.74 27.91
CA ARG A 50 10.92 9.13 28.18
C ARG A 50 9.49 9.25 28.71
N LEU A 51 8.53 8.53 28.13
CA LEU A 51 7.14 8.56 28.59
C LEU A 51 7.00 8.02 30.01
N GLY A 52 7.86 7.09 30.42
CA GLY A 52 7.93 6.57 31.79
C GLY A 52 8.09 7.66 32.85
N SER A 53 8.75 8.79 32.52
CA SER A 53 8.89 9.93 33.43
C SER A 53 7.61 10.75 33.63
N TYR A 54 6.61 10.60 32.75
CA TYR A 54 5.36 11.37 32.75
C TYR A 54 4.15 10.57 33.22
N CYS A 55 4.25 9.25 33.39
CA CYS A 55 3.14 8.38 33.76
C CYS A 55 3.42 7.59 35.05
N VAL A 56 2.38 7.38 35.85
CA VAL A 56 2.44 6.57 37.07
C VAL A 56 2.62 5.09 36.75
N ALA A 57 2.00 4.63 35.66
CA ALA A 57 2.08 3.26 35.18
C ALA A 57 1.97 3.24 33.65
N PHE A 58 2.64 2.28 33.03
CA PHE A 58 2.64 2.06 31.59
C PHE A 58 2.30 0.60 31.29
N THR A 59 1.52 0.36 30.24
CA THR A 59 1.18 -0.99 29.78
C THR A 59 1.21 -1.02 28.27
N ARG A 60 1.82 -2.07 27.69
CA ARG A 60 1.82 -2.28 26.25
C ARG A 60 0.44 -2.77 25.80
N GLY A 61 -0.15 -2.07 24.85
CA GLY A 61 -1.37 -2.53 24.17
C GLY A 61 -1.06 -3.59 23.11
N SER A 62 -2.08 -4.32 22.68
CA SER A 62 -1.98 -5.21 21.52
C SER A 62 -1.94 -4.39 20.23
N PRO A 63 -1.06 -4.74 19.26
CA PRO A 63 -1.06 -4.09 17.96
C PRO A 63 -2.40 -4.32 17.26
N ALA A 64 -2.92 -3.30 16.58
CA ALA A 64 -4.09 -3.45 15.72
C ALA A 64 -3.73 -4.30 14.50
N ASP A 65 -4.56 -5.28 14.17
CA ASP A 65 -4.42 -6.05 12.94
C ASP A 65 -4.95 -5.22 11.77
N VAL A 66 -4.05 -4.48 11.12
CA VAL A 66 -4.37 -3.60 9.99
C VAL A 66 -3.86 -4.27 8.71
N PRO A 67 -4.73 -4.59 7.74
CA PRO A 67 -4.28 -5.11 6.45
C PRO A 67 -3.26 -4.17 5.81
N TRP A 68 -2.20 -4.75 5.28
CA TRP A 68 -1.17 -3.97 4.59
C TRP A 68 -1.76 -3.21 3.40
N PHE A 69 -1.32 -1.96 3.21
CA PHE A 69 -1.61 -1.15 2.03
C PHE A 69 -0.34 -0.39 1.59
N PRO A 70 -0.17 -0.12 0.27
CA PRO A 70 0.99 0.61 -0.24
C PRO A 70 0.98 2.07 0.25
N ARG A 71 2.13 2.57 0.67
CA ARG A 71 2.28 3.93 1.24
C ARG A 71 3.18 4.82 0.40
N SER A 72 3.96 4.24 -0.51
CA SER A 72 4.71 4.96 -1.53
C SER A 72 4.47 4.37 -2.93
N PRO A 73 4.77 5.11 -4.01
CA PRO A 73 4.70 4.58 -5.36
C PRO A 73 5.53 3.30 -5.55
N GLU A 74 6.67 3.17 -4.87
CA GLU A 74 7.54 1.99 -4.92
C GLU A 74 6.88 0.76 -4.27
N ASP A 75 5.98 0.95 -3.31
CA ASP A 75 5.19 -0.16 -2.75
C ASP A 75 4.25 -0.76 -3.80
N LEU A 76 3.82 0.02 -4.81
CA LEU A 76 2.99 -0.48 -5.91
C LEU A 76 3.75 -1.51 -6.78
N ASP A 77 5.08 -1.41 -6.85
CA ASP A 77 5.89 -2.39 -7.58
C ASP A 77 5.81 -3.80 -6.96
N ARG A 78 5.44 -3.91 -5.68
CA ARG A 78 5.24 -5.19 -4.97
C ARG A 78 3.94 -5.87 -5.37
N ILE A 79 2.89 -5.10 -5.67
CA ILE A 79 1.59 -5.64 -6.08
C ILE A 79 1.47 -5.79 -7.60
N ALA A 80 2.27 -5.06 -8.38
CA ALA A 80 2.22 -5.07 -9.84
C ALA A 80 2.40 -6.49 -10.44
N SER A 81 3.22 -7.33 -9.80
CA SER A 81 3.45 -8.73 -10.20
C SER A 81 2.38 -9.72 -9.75
N HIS A 82 1.41 -9.29 -8.94
CA HIS A 82 0.34 -10.14 -8.38
C HIS A 82 -1.01 -9.91 -9.05
N THR A 83 -1.01 -9.51 -10.33
CA THR A 83 -2.24 -9.39 -11.12
C THR A 83 -2.81 -10.78 -11.38
N LEU A 84 -3.99 -11.06 -10.81
CA LEU A 84 -4.63 -12.38 -10.83
C LEU A 84 -5.28 -12.72 -12.16
N ASP A 85 -5.61 -11.73 -13.00
CA ASP A 85 -6.43 -11.96 -14.18
C ASP A 85 -5.82 -11.30 -15.43
N ALA A 86 -5.69 -12.09 -16.49
CA ALA A 86 -5.47 -11.68 -17.88
C ALA A 86 -4.06 -11.22 -18.31
N GLY A 87 -2.99 -11.55 -17.59
CA GLY A 87 -1.62 -11.25 -18.03
C GLY A 87 -1.22 -11.99 -19.31
N LYS A 88 -0.98 -13.31 -19.20
CA LYS A 88 -0.40 -14.14 -20.27
C LYS A 88 -1.34 -15.24 -20.76
N ASP A 89 -2.16 -15.75 -19.85
CA ASP A 89 -3.09 -16.83 -20.14
C ASP A 89 -4.46 -16.27 -20.49
N LEU A 90 -4.97 -16.75 -21.61
CA LEU A 90 -6.31 -16.46 -22.08
C LEU A 90 -7.19 -17.62 -21.68
N GLU A 91 -8.41 -17.34 -21.23
CA GLU A 91 -9.44 -18.36 -21.03
C GLU A 91 -9.91 -18.92 -22.39
N ALA A 92 -10.44 -20.15 -22.37
CA ALA A 92 -10.82 -20.87 -23.59
C ALA A 92 -11.93 -20.19 -24.42
N ASP A 93 -12.73 -19.33 -23.78
CA ASP A 93 -13.79 -18.52 -24.39
C ASP A 93 -13.27 -17.21 -25.02
N HIS A 94 -11.99 -16.87 -24.81
CA HIS A 94 -11.40 -15.66 -25.37
C HIS A 94 -11.26 -15.78 -26.90
N PRO A 95 -11.69 -14.78 -27.70
CA PRO A 95 -11.68 -14.86 -29.17
C PRO A 95 -10.26 -15.04 -29.76
N GLY A 96 -9.25 -14.57 -29.02
CA GLY A 96 -7.83 -14.76 -29.35
C GLY A 96 -7.18 -16.03 -28.76
N PHE A 97 -7.92 -16.94 -28.12
CA PHE A 97 -7.34 -18.10 -27.42
C PHE A 97 -6.51 -19.01 -28.36
N HIS A 98 -7.00 -19.21 -29.59
CA HIS A 98 -6.32 -20.01 -30.60
C HIS A 98 -5.41 -19.18 -31.53
N ASP A 99 -5.36 -17.85 -31.38
CA ASP A 99 -4.53 -16.97 -32.21
C ASP A 99 -3.12 -16.86 -31.60
N VAL A 100 -2.19 -17.65 -32.15
CA VAL A 100 -0.80 -17.70 -31.70
C VAL A 100 -0.10 -16.34 -31.83
N ILE A 101 -0.42 -15.56 -32.88
CA ILE A 101 0.19 -14.23 -33.11
C ILE A 101 -0.32 -13.27 -32.04
N TYR A 102 -1.63 -13.29 -31.77
CA TYR A 102 -2.23 -12.48 -30.72
C TYR A 102 -1.70 -12.83 -29.32
N ARG A 103 -1.53 -14.12 -29.01
CA ARG A 103 -0.94 -14.58 -27.74
C ARG A 103 0.50 -14.09 -27.57
N LYS A 104 1.33 -14.23 -28.61
CA LYS A 104 2.70 -13.71 -28.58
C LYS A 104 2.70 -12.18 -28.38
N ARG A 105 1.82 -11.47 -29.06
CA ARG A 105 1.69 -10.01 -28.91
C ARG A 105 1.26 -9.60 -27.49
N ARG A 106 0.31 -10.32 -26.89
CA ARG A 106 -0.08 -10.12 -25.47
C ARG A 106 1.09 -10.35 -24.52
N GLN A 107 1.87 -11.41 -24.74
CA GLN A 107 3.06 -11.70 -23.96
C GLN A 107 4.10 -10.56 -24.03
N GLU A 108 4.36 -10.02 -25.23
CA GLU A 108 5.28 -8.88 -25.42
C GLU A 108 4.84 -7.66 -24.61
N ILE A 109 3.56 -7.28 -24.70
CA ILE A 109 2.98 -6.13 -23.97
C ILE A 109 3.00 -6.37 -22.46
N ALA A 110 2.61 -7.58 -22.01
CA ALA A 110 2.64 -7.95 -20.60
C ALA A 110 4.06 -7.87 -20.02
N SER A 111 5.07 -8.34 -20.77
CA SER A 111 6.46 -8.24 -20.36
C SER A 111 6.96 -6.80 -20.26
N CYS A 112 6.43 -5.84 -21.04
CA CYS A 112 6.73 -4.42 -20.83
C CYS A 112 6.20 -3.91 -19.49
N ALA A 113 4.99 -4.34 -19.09
CA ALA A 113 4.39 -3.96 -17.81
C ALA A 113 5.10 -4.60 -16.62
N GLU A 114 5.43 -5.90 -16.69
CA GLU A 114 6.15 -6.64 -15.63
C GLU A 114 7.51 -6.01 -15.28
N ASN A 115 8.19 -5.42 -16.27
CA ASN A 115 9.50 -4.82 -16.12
C ASN A 115 9.46 -3.33 -15.73
N HIS A 116 8.26 -2.72 -15.70
CA HIS A 116 8.11 -1.34 -15.25
C HIS A 116 8.36 -1.22 -13.73
N LYS A 117 8.89 -0.07 -13.32
CA LYS A 117 9.15 0.27 -11.91
C LYS A 117 8.79 1.73 -11.66
N ALA A 118 8.37 2.01 -10.44
CA ALA A 118 8.08 3.37 -9.98
C ALA A 118 9.23 4.33 -10.31
N GLY A 119 8.89 5.52 -10.79
CA GLY A 119 9.85 6.56 -11.19
C GLY A 119 10.49 6.38 -12.58
N ARG A 120 10.22 5.30 -13.30
CA ARG A 120 10.66 5.14 -14.70
C ARG A 120 9.61 5.64 -15.69
N ALA A 121 10.05 6.03 -16.89
CA ALA A 121 9.12 6.32 -17.98
C ALA A 121 8.38 5.04 -18.41
N VAL A 122 7.13 5.20 -18.84
CA VAL A 122 6.33 4.10 -19.40
C VAL A 122 6.89 3.71 -20.77
N GLY A 123 7.07 2.41 -21.01
CA GLY A 123 7.51 1.91 -22.31
C GLY A 123 6.48 2.22 -23.40
N ILE A 124 6.94 2.86 -24.48
CA ILE A 124 6.07 3.14 -25.63
C ILE A 124 5.96 1.89 -26.49
N ILE A 125 4.73 1.48 -26.78
CA ILE A 125 4.42 0.33 -27.63
C ILE A 125 4.05 0.85 -29.02
N GLU A 126 4.81 0.42 -30.03
CA GLU A 126 4.45 0.66 -31.43
C GLU A 126 3.34 -0.32 -31.85
N TYR A 127 2.14 0.21 -32.07
CA TYR A 127 0.99 -0.58 -32.51
C TYR A 127 1.08 -0.91 -34.00
N THR A 128 0.67 -2.12 -34.33
CA THR A 128 0.56 -2.59 -35.71
C THR A 128 -0.57 -1.85 -36.45
N PRO A 129 -0.55 -1.83 -37.80
CA PRO A 129 -1.65 -1.27 -38.58
C PRO A 129 -3.01 -1.92 -38.26
N ARG A 130 -3.01 -3.23 -37.95
CA ARG A 130 -4.24 -3.97 -37.58
C ARG A 130 -4.77 -3.51 -36.21
N GLU A 131 -3.92 -3.38 -35.20
CA GLU A 131 -4.30 -2.86 -33.88
C GLU A 131 -4.84 -1.43 -33.98
N THR A 132 -4.17 -0.58 -34.77
CA THR A 132 -4.59 0.80 -35.00
C THR A 132 -5.93 0.88 -35.74
N ALA A 133 -6.17 0.00 -36.71
CA ALA A 133 -7.45 -0.08 -37.41
C ALA A 133 -8.59 -0.51 -36.47
N THR A 134 -8.35 -1.49 -35.58
CA THR A 134 -9.32 -1.90 -34.55
C THR A 134 -9.66 -0.73 -33.64
N TRP A 135 -8.67 0.02 -33.15
CA TRP A 135 -8.90 1.20 -32.33
C TRP A 135 -9.75 2.25 -33.07
N LYS A 136 -9.42 2.57 -34.32
CA LYS A 136 -10.19 3.52 -35.14
C LYS A 136 -11.63 3.10 -35.34
N HIS A 137 -11.88 1.81 -35.56
CA HIS A 137 -13.22 1.28 -35.74
C HIS A 137 -14.06 1.45 -34.46
N VAL A 138 -13.52 1.09 -33.30
CA VAL A 138 -14.20 1.26 -32.00
C VAL A 138 -14.42 2.74 -31.71
N TRP A 139 -13.39 3.57 -31.91
CA TRP A 139 -13.48 5.02 -31.70
C TRP A 139 -14.62 5.63 -32.52
N GLY A 140 -14.70 5.34 -33.82
CA GLY A 140 -15.77 5.86 -34.69
C GLY A 140 -17.18 5.34 -34.39
N ILE A 141 -17.33 4.28 -33.59
CA ILE A 141 -18.63 3.84 -33.07
C ILE A 141 -19.00 4.60 -31.80
N LEU A 142 -18.01 4.92 -30.97
CA LEU A 142 -18.20 5.54 -29.66
C LEU A 142 -18.21 7.08 -29.68
N THR A 143 -17.80 7.69 -30.79
CA THR A 143 -17.79 9.15 -31.01
C THR A 143 -18.59 9.52 -32.24
#